data_AF-A0A094CDR1-F1
#
_entry.id   AF-A0A094CDR1-F1
#
_cell.length_a   1.000
_cell.length_b   1.000
_cell.length_c   1.000
_cell.angle_alpha   90.00
_cell.angle_beta   90.00
_cell.angle_gamma   90.00
#
_symmetry.space_group_name_H-M   'P 1'
#
loop_
_entity.id
_entity.type
_entity.pdbx_description
1 polymer ?
#
loop_
_entity_poly.entity_id
_entity_poly.type
_entity_poly.pdbx_seq_one_letter_code
_entity_poly.pdbx_strand_id
1 'polypeptide(L)'
;MDNGLCYISPRQCLTCKARGVPCDGGFPACAECLANHLRCGKPKVDVTVPWAKAGQTVEETQSPNPQHAAQQLLVAIDSKFTVEYIHTEHYDVIRGITQIFDLLRDMAYLDEDQIIRPPHTDFPAAKLAALGLEDEAVALLRYLPYLKKDVEITAMSKSYSYLRAERDAREVLWEGNNDLAPWAVRLTQVQPTAANHGRTIIYDLHTKTITQWASNEDAYTNTYLDLPTVPAKQMLAQWEANLRALTELPWCEPDREPSIKSVAPAPPHGFIDYVANGYANPEHSIVLSTTNQYSVDGLNHRKTIEKMFIDYGWPNEFRADEFAQARNEWALTEHRLDYNRQRVGGLAAYLEYSEFLRHSAGADGVQGPGYQQR
;
A
#
# COMPACT_ATOMS: atom_id res chain seq x y z
N MET A 1 -7.11 48.72 -16.83
CA MET A 1 -6.12 47.93 -16.08
C MET A 1 -6.82 46.64 -15.71
N ASP A 2 -6.76 45.66 -16.62
CA ASP A 2 -7.38 44.35 -16.43
C ASP A 2 -6.41 43.45 -15.67
N ASN A 3 -6.77 43.10 -14.44
CA ASN A 3 -6.10 42.07 -13.67
C ASN A 3 -6.53 40.70 -14.22
N GLY A 4 -5.86 40.25 -15.28
CA GLY A 4 -6.01 38.93 -15.86
C GLY A 4 -5.56 37.84 -14.87
N LEU A 5 -6.52 37.22 -14.20
CA LEU A 5 -6.33 35.95 -13.52
C LEU A 5 -5.87 34.92 -14.56
N CYS A 6 -4.57 34.58 -14.52
CA CYS A 6 -3.99 33.54 -15.36
C CYS A 6 -4.60 32.17 -15.00
N TYR A 7 -5.62 31.77 -15.75
CA TYR A 7 -6.13 30.39 -15.77
C TYR A 7 -4.99 29.46 -16.22
N ILE A 8 -4.42 28.69 -15.29
CA ILE A 8 -3.49 27.61 -15.63
C ILE A 8 -4.34 26.47 -16.18
N SER A 9 -4.12 26.09 -17.45
CA SER A 9 -4.72 24.87 -18.00
C SER A 9 -4.24 23.66 -17.16
N PRO A 10 -5.12 22.70 -16.79
CA PRO A 10 -4.74 21.50 -16.03
C PRO A 10 -3.61 20.67 -16.65
N ARG A 11 -3.30 20.93 -17.92
CA ARG A 11 -2.26 20.26 -18.72
C ARG A 11 -0.95 21.04 -18.81
N GLN A 12 -0.81 22.22 -18.18
CA GLN A 12 0.39 23.04 -18.29
C GLN A 12 1.33 22.86 -17.11
N CYS A 13 2.55 22.34 -17.37
CA CYS A 13 3.58 22.23 -16.35
C CYS A 13 4.25 23.59 -16.06
N LEU A 14 4.77 23.80 -14.85
CA LEU A 14 5.49 25.00 -14.40
C LEU A 14 6.70 25.30 -15.27
N THR A 15 7.42 24.29 -15.74
CA THR A 15 8.61 24.46 -16.60
C THR A 15 8.23 24.96 -17.99
N CYS A 16 7.24 24.31 -18.62
CA CYS A 16 6.67 24.70 -19.91
C CYS A 16 6.04 26.13 -19.77
N LYS A 17 5.35 26.43 -18.65
CA LYS A 17 4.80 27.78 -18.32
C LYS A 17 5.88 28.86 -18.17
N ALA A 18 6.94 28.60 -17.40
CA ALA A 18 8.02 29.55 -17.16
C ALA A 18 8.78 29.91 -18.44
N ARG A 19 8.83 28.98 -19.40
CA ARG A 19 9.45 29.18 -20.72
C ARG A 19 8.49 29.78 -21.76
N GLY A 20 7.21 29.95 -21.42
CA GLY A 20 6.20 30.46 -22.37
C GLY A 20 5.92 29.51 -23.53
N VAL A 21 6.18 28.21 -23.37
CA VAL A 21 6.02 27.20 -24.43
C VAL A 21 4.75 26.38 -24.22
N PRO A 22 4.11 25.89 -25.31
CA PRO A 22 2.98 24.98 -25.23
C PRO A 22 3.35 23.73 -24.44
N CYS A 23 2.43 23.30 -23.59
CA CYS A 23 2.57 22.08 -22.81
C CYS A 23 1.46 21.12 -23.26
N ASP A 24 1.84 19.93 -23.68
CA ASP A 24 0.91 18.83 -23.99
C ASP A 24 0.37 18.17 -22.72
N GLY A 25 1.00 18.43 -21.57
CA GLY A 25 0.66 17.79 -20.30
C GLY A 25 1.06 16.33 -20.26
N GLY A 26 2.02 15.92 -21.11
CA GLY A 26 2.55 14.57 -21.13
C GLY A 26 3.13 14.14 -19.78
N PHE A 27 3.08 12.84 -19.50
CA PHE A 27 3.66 12.22 -18.33
C PHE A 27 4.77 11.25 -18.76
N PRO A 28 5.92 11.15 -18.05
CA PRO A 28 6.31 11.87 -16.81
C PRO A 28 6.76 13.32 -17.01
N ALA A 29 6.93 13.73 -18.27
CA ALA A 29 7.25 15.09 -18.64
C ALA A 29 6.46 15.50 -19.90
N CYS A 30 6.14 16.80 -20.05
CA CYS A 30 5.64 17.32 -21.33
C CYS A 30 6.63 16.93 -22.44
N ALA A 31 6.18 16.62 -23.66
CA ALA A 31 7.09 16.29 -24.77
C ALA A 31 8.18 17.35 -24.95
N GLU A 32 7.83 18.61 -24.68
CA GLU A 32 8.75 19.74 -24.64
C GLU A 32 9.79 19.66 -23.51
N CYS A 33 9.42 19.25 -22.29
CA CYS A 33 10.41 19.03 -21.23
C CYS A 33 11.29 17.81 -21.53
N LEU A 34 10.72 16.75 -22.08
CA LEU A 34 11.46 15.53 -22.43
C LEU A 34 12.50 15.82 -23.54
N ALA A 35 12.08 16.51 -24.61
CA ALA A 35 12.93 16.86 -25.74
C ALA A 35 14.11 17.78 -25.35
N ASN A 36 13.95 18.56 -24.28
CA ASN A 36 14.97 19.48 -23.80
C ASN A 36 15.72 18.96 -22.56
N HIS A 37 15.52 17.70 -22.16
CA HIS A 37 16.08 17.12 -20.93
C HIS A 37 15.83 17.98 -19.68
N LEU A 38 14.68 18.65 -19.61
CA LEU A 38 14.29 19.51 -18.50
C LEU A 38 13.41 18.75 -17.50
N ARG A 39 13.57 19.09 -16.21
CA ARG A 39 12.65 18.62 -15.18
C ARG A 39 11.28 19.27 -15.42
N CYS A 40 10.24 18.46 -15.61
CA CYS A 40 8.87 18.93 -15.78
C CYS A 40 8.28 19.27 -14.40
N GLY A 41 8.33 20.55 -13.99
CA GLY A 41 7.75 20.98 -12.73
C GLY A 41 6.23 20.94 -12.82
N LYS A 42 5.55 20.22 -11.93
CA LYS A 42 4.08 20.11 -11.93
C LYS A 42 3.46 21.28 -11.15
N PRO A 43 2.35 21.89 -11.61
CA PRO A 43 1.68 22.93 -10.86
C PRO A 43 1.13 22.35 -9.56
N LYS A 44 1.24 23.09 -8.45
CA LYS A 44 0.50 22.79 -7.23
C LYS A 44 -0.98 23.05 -7.52
N VAL A 45 -1.76 21.98 -7.70
CA VAL A 45 -3.20 22.09 -7.86
C VAL A 45 -3.80 22.06 -6.46
N ASP A 46 -4.35 23.19 -6.02
CA ASP A 46 -5.16 23.21 -4.81
C ASP A 46 -6.50 22.54 -5.11
N VAL A 47 -6.71 21.34 -4.58
CA VAL A 47 -7.98 20.62 -4.73
C VAL A 47 -8.99 21.23 -3.78
N THR A 48 -10.08 21.74 -4.35
CA THR A 48 -11.26 22.09 -3.57
C THR A 48 -12.01 20.81 -3.23
N VAL A 49 -12.12 20.51 -1.95
CA VAL A 49 -12.92 19.40 -1.42
C VAL A 49 -14.15 19.97 -0.69
N PRO A 50 -15.27 19.23 -0.62
CA PRO A 50 -16.49 19.71 0.03
C PRO A 50 -16.43 19.69 1.58
N TRP A 51 -15.28 19.37 2.18
CA TRP A 51 -15.07 19.33 3.63
C TRP A 51 -13.92 20.25 4.06
N ALA A 52 -13.84 20.55 5.36
CA ALA A 52 -12.75 21.33 5.94
C ALA A 52 -11.44 20.53 5.95
N LYS A 53 -10.34 21.16 5.50
CA LYS A 53 -8.99 20.55 5.50
C LYS A 53 -8.38 20.56 6.92
N ALA A 54 -7.68 19.49 7.27
CA ALA A 54 -6.90 19.38 8.50
C ALA A 54 -5.89 20.54 8.60
N GLY A 55 -5.94 21.27 9.71
CA GLY A 55 -5.07 22.43 9.97
C GLY A 55 -5.69 23.80 9.68
N GLN A 56 -6.91 23.91 9.14
CA GLN A 56 -7.64 25.18 9.12
C GLN A 56 -8.32 25.45 10.48
N THR A 57 -7.49 25.91 11.43
CA THR A 57 -7.77 26.53 12.75
C THR A 57 -8.68 25.79 13.76
N VAL A 58 -8.06 25.35 14.85
CA VAL A 58 -8.56 25.65 16.20
C VAL A 58 -7.40 26.29 16.97
N GLU A 59 -7.49 27.61 17.22
CA GLU A 59 -6.64 28.26 18.23
C GLU A 59 -6.74 27.48 19.54
N GLU A 60 -5.59 27.21 20.17
CA GLU A 60 -5.45 26.59 21.48
C GLU A 60 -6.26 27.35 22.55
N THR A 61 -7.57 27.13 22.58
CA THR A 61 -8.46 27.68 23.60
C THR A 61 -8.58 26.64 24.69
N GLN A 62 -7.77 26.87 25.72
CA GLN A 62 -7.96 26.50 27.12
C GLN A 62 -8.73 25.19 27.36
N SER A 63 -7.93 24.15 27.54
CA SER A 63 -8.27 22.82 28.01
C SER A 63 -9.27 22.82 29.19
N PRO A 64 -10.46 22.18 29.04
CA PRO A 64 -11.15 21.56 30.15
C PRO A 64 -10.57 20.16 30.38
N ASN A 65 -10.50 19.77 31.65
CA ASN A 65 -9.88 18.55 32.17
C ASN A 65 -10.14 17.27 31.30
N PRO A 66 -9.11 16.68 30.66
CA PRO A 66 -9.26 15.68 29.59
C PRO A 66 -9.88 14.35 30.02
N GLN A 67 -9.86 14.01 31.31
CA GLN A 67 -10.38 12.72 31.80
C GLN A 67 -11.92 12.67 31.87
N HIS A 68 -12.58 13.78 32.19
CA HIS A 68 -14.06 13.83 32.26
C HIS A 68 -14.70 13.98 30.87
N ALA A 69 -14.05 14.74 29.96
CA ALA A 69 -14.52 14.89 28.58
C ALA A 69 -14.40 13.58 27.79
N ALA A 70 -13.32 12.81 27.98
CA ALA A 70 -13.14 11.52 27.31
C ALA A 70 -14.22 10.50 27.74
N GLN A 71 -14.58 10.43 29.02
CA GLN A 71 -15.63 9.54 29.52
C GLN A 71 -17.03 9.94 29.05
N GLN A 72 -17.36 11.24 29.00
CA GLN A 72 -18.63 11.72 28.47
C GLN A 72 -18.75 11.53 26.95
N LEU A 73 -17.65 11.66 26.20
CA LEU A 73 -17.63 11.43 24.76
C LEU A 73 -17.71 9.93 24.40
N LEU A 74 -17.06 9.05 25.18
CA LEU A 74 -17.18 7.60 25.03
C LEU A 74 -18.64 7.15 25.20
N VAL A 75 -19.35 7.68 26.20
CA VAL A 75 -20.78 7.42 26.45
C VAL A 75 -21.69 8.05 25.39
N ALA A 76 -21.34 9.23 24.86
CA ALA A 76 -22.13 9.92 23.83
C ALA A 76 -21.98 9.30 22.42
N ILE A 77 -20.79 8.85 22.03
CA ILE A 77 -20.56 8.15 20.76
C ILE A 77 -21.29 6.79 20.78
N ASP A 78 -21.23 6.08 21.91
CA ASP A 78 -21.98 4.83 22.12
C ASP A 78 -23.51 5.01 22.05
N SER A 79 -24.02 6.25 22.21
CA SER A 79 -25.45 6.53 22.17
C SER A 79 -26.03 6.75 20.77
N LYS A 80 -25.20 7.14 19.78
CA LYS A 80 -25.64 7.49 18.42
C LYS A 80 -25.49 6.33 17.44
N PHE A 81 -24.41 5.56 17.56
CA PHE A 81 -24.14 4.38 16.72
C PHE A 81 -23.94 3.17 17.61
N THR A 82 -24.96 2.31 17.66
CA THR A 82 -24.90 1.09 18.47
C THR A 82 -23.91 0.08 17.88
N VAL A 83 -23.44 -0.84 18.70
CA VAL A 83 -22.61 -1.98 18.27
C VAL A 83 -23.30 -2.74 17.13
N GLU A 84 -24.60 -3.01 17.29
CA GLU A 84 -25.42 -3.70 16.29
C GLU A 84 -25.51 -2.93 14.96
N TYR A 85 -25.65 -1.61 15.02
CA TYR A 85 -25.62 -0.76 13.82
C TYR A 85 -24.30 -0.88 13.08
N ILE A 86 -23.17 -0.69 13.77
CA ILE A 86 -21.84 -0.74 13.14
C ILE A 86 -21.56 -2.11 12.52
N HIS A 87 -21.87 -3.18 13.24
CA HIS A 87 -21.69 -4.55 12.73
C HIS A 87 -22.60 -4.87 11.54
N THR A 88 -23.77 -4.25 11.45
CA THR A 88 -24.71 -4.45 10.34
C THR A 88 -24.32 -3.62 9.13
N GLU A 89 -24.13 -2.32 9.30
CA GLU A 89 -23.86 -1.36 8.21
C GLU A 89 -22.46 -1.49 7.61
N HIS A 90 -21.49 -1.97 8.40
CA HIS A 90 -20.10 -2.16 7.99
C HIS A 90 -19.67 -3.62 8.03
N TYR A 91 -20.64 -4.54 7.98
CA TYR A 91 -20.41 -5.98 8.03
C TYR A 91 -19.29 -6.43 7.09
N ASP A 92 -19.35 -6.01 5.83
CA ASP A 92 -18.43 -6.48 4.79
C ASP A 92 -16.98 -6.04 5.05
N VAL A 93 -16.75 -4.82 5.56
CA VAL A 93 -15.38 -4.35 5.84
C VAL A 93 -14.83 -4.94 7.13
N ILE A 94 -15.65 -5.03 8.19
CA ILE A 94 -15.25 -5.64 9.46
C ILE A 94 -14.89 -7.11 9.24
N ARG A 95 -15.78 -7.85 8.58
CA ARG A 95 -15.56 -9.27 8.28
C ARG A 95 -14.37 -9.45 7.34
N GLY A 96 -14.33 -8.72 6.22
CA GLY A 96 -13.32 -8.93 5.20
C GLY A 96 -11.91 -8.63 5.70
N ILE A 97 -11.71 -7.54 6.45
CA ILE A 97 -10.39 -7.23 7.02
C ILE A 97 -10.00 -8.21 8.13
N THR A 98 -10.96 -8.66 8.95
CA THR A 98 -10.70 -9.73 9.93
C THR A 98 -10.24 -11.01 9.23
N GLN A 99 -10.91 -11.42 8.15
CA GLN A 99 -10.55 -12.60 7.36
C GLN A 99 -9.16 -12.47 6.71
N ILE A 100 -8.78 -11.28 6.22
CA ILE A 100 -7.44 -11.06 5.67
C ILE A 100 -6.37 -11.25 6.74
N PHE A 101 -6.57 -10.71 7.94
CA PHE A 101 -5.62 -10.86 9.05
C PHE A 101 -5.52 -12.30 9.53
N ASP A 102 -6.66 -12.99 9.64
CA ASP A 102 -6.69 -14.42 9.95
C ASP A 102 -5.97 -15.24 8.89
N LEU A 103 -6.17 -14.93 7.61
CA LEU A 103 -5.51 -15.64 6.52
C LEU A 103 -3.99 -15.42 6.55
N LEU A 104 -3.53 -14.19 6.79
CA LEU A 104 -2.10 -13.89 6.93
C LEU A 104 -1.48 -14.63 8.12
N ARG A 105 -2.22 -14.79 9.22
CA ARG A 105 -1.78 -15.65 10.33
C ARG A 105 -1.71 -17.11 9.92
N ASP A 106 -2.75 -17.62 9.26
CA ASP A 106 -2.82 -19.02 8.81
C ASP A 106 -1.73 -19.35 7.76
N MET A 107 -1.26 -18.34 7.01
CA MET A 107 -0.09 -18.42 6.12
C MET A 107 1.27 -18.41 6.85
N ALA A 108 1.28 -18.45 8.19
CA ALA A 108 2.47 -18.29 9.03
C ALA A 108 3.26 -17.00 8.75
N TYR A 109 2.56 -15.94 8.31
CA TYR A 109 3.15 -14.64 8.04
C TYR A 109 3.04 -13.70 9.23
N LEU A 110 1.90 -13.75 9.93
CA LEU A 110 1.68 -13.05 11.19
C LEU A 110 1.53 -14.04 12.34
N ASP A 111 2.01 -13.66 13.52
CA ASP A 111 1.70 -14.36 14.75
C ASP A 111 0.43 -13.76 15.40
N GLU A 112 -0.34 -14.57 16.16
CA GLU A 112 -1.56 -14.08 16.82
C GLU A 112 -1.25 -12.93 17.79
N ASP A 113 -0.08 -12.94 18.44
CA ASP A 113 0.30 -11.87 19.36
C ASP A 113 0.67 -10.56 18.64
N GLN A 114 0.83 -10.56 17.31
CA GLN A 114 1.06 -9.35 16.52
C GLN A 114 -0.25 -8.64 16.17
N ILE A 115 -1.38 -9.34 16.26
CA ILE A 115 -2.70 -8.84 15.93
C ILE A 115 -3.39 -8.31 17.20
N ILE A 116 -3.80 -7.04 17.15
CA ILE A 116 -4.66 -6.43 18.16
C ILE A 116 -6.10 -6.64 17.69
N ARG A 117 -6.81 -7.57 18.35
CA ARG A 117 -8.19 -7.93 18.02
C ARG A 117 -9.19 -6.90 18.57
N PRO A 118 -10.22 -6.53 17.80
CA PRO A 118 -11.32 -5.72 18.30
C PRO A 118 -12.23 -6.54 19.24
N PRO A 119 -13.09 -5.91 20.06
CA PRO A 119 -13.26 -4.46 20.20
C PRO A 119 -12.16 -3.81 21.05
N HIS A 120 -11.72 -2.61 20.64
CA HIS A 120 -10.64 -1.90 21.33
C HIS A 120 -11.15 -1.11 22.55
N THR A 121 -10.69 -1.48 23.75
CA THR A 121 -11.03 -0.79 25.00
C THR A 121 -10.28 0.53 25.16
N ASP A 122 -8.98 0.55 24.86
CA ASP A 122 -8.12 1.72 24.94
C ASP A 122 -8.08 2.46 23.60
N PHE A 123 -9.24 2.94 23.13
CA PHE A 123 -9.39 3.54 21.81
C PHE A 123 -9.43 5.09 21.86
N PRO A 124 -8.65 5.81 21.03
CA PRO A 124 -8.51 7.27 21.10
C PRO A 124 -9.65 8.04 20.42
N ALA A 125 -10.91 7.71 20.74
CA ALA A 125 -12.10 8.25 20.08
C ALA A 125 -12.14 9.79 20.04
N ALA A 126 -11.90 10.43 21.18
CA ALA A 126 -11.99 11.88 21.31
C ALA A 126 -10.93 12.62 20.48
N LYS A 127 -9.73 12.05 20.34
CA LYS A 127 -8.67 12.66 19.53
C LYS A 127 -8.97 12.53 18.04
N LEU A 128 -9.46 11.36 17.61
CA LEU A 128 -9.85 11.14 16.21
C LEU A 128 -11.01 12.05 15.80
N ALA A 129 -12.01 12.23 16.68
CA ALA A 129 -13.08 13.20 16.47
C ALA A 129 -12.55 14.64 16.41
N ALA A 130 -11.59 15.02 17.28
CA ALA A 130 -10.96 16.34 17.26
C ALA A 130 -10.13 16.60 15.99
N LEU A 131 -9.64 15.56 15.33
CA LEU A 131 -9.00 15.65 14.02
C LEU A 131 -10.01 15.77 12.87
N GLY A 132 -11.31 15.70 13.17
CA GLY A 132 -12.41 15.90 12.23
C GLY A 132 -12.86 14.62 11.53
N LEU A 133 -12.62 13.44 12.10
CA LEU A 133 -13.31 12.22 11.67
C LEU A 133 -14.78 12.28 12.13
N GLU A 134 -15.68 11.75 11.31
CA GLU A 134 -17.08 11.56 11.69
C GLU A 134 -17.25 10.52 12.79
N ASP A 135 -18.25 10.72 13.65
CA ASP A 135 -18.59 9.82 14.75
C ASP A 135 -18.76 8.35 14.30
N GLU A 136 -19.35 8.11 13.12
CA GLU A 136 -19.54 6.76 12.56
C GLU A 136 -18.19 6.12 12.17
N ALA A 137 -17.29 6.90 11.58
CA ALA A 137 -15.93 6.44 11.25
C ALA A 137 -15.15 6.10 12.53
N VAL A 138 -15.22 6.97 13.54
CA VAL A 138 -14.62 6.75 14.85
C VAL A 138 -15.19 5.49 15.52
N ALA A 139 -16.51 5.26 15.41
CA ALA A 139 -17.16 4.06 15.94
C ALA A 139 -16.72 2.78 15.21
N LEU A 140 -16.68 2.79 13.86
CA LEU A 140 -16.21 1.66 13.05
C LEU A 140 -14.79 1.23 13.40
N LEU A 141 -13.88 2.18 13.58
CA LEU A 141 -12.46 1.91 13.87
C LEU A 141 -12.25 1.10 15.17
N ARG A 142 -13.20 1.14 16.12
CA ARG A 142 -13.16 0.27 17.32
C ARG A 142 -13.29 -1.21 17.00
N TYR A 143 -13.83 -1.55 15.82
CA TYR A 143 -14.19 -2.90 15.42
C TYR A 143 -13.32 -3.47 14.28
N LEU A 144 -12.27 -2.76 13.88
CA LEU A 144 -11.29 -3.27 12.90
C LEU A 144 -10.05 -3.83 13.62
N PRO A 145 -9.44 -4.93 13.14
CA PRO A 145 -8.17 -5.40 13.68
C PRO A 145 -7.02 -4.46 13.29
N TYR A 146 -6.00 -4.42 14.15
CA TYR A 146 -4.77 -3.65 13.90
C TYR A 146 -3.54 -4.51 14.15
N LEU A 147 -2.40 -4.10 13.58
CA LEU A 147 -1.10 -4.69 13.91
C LEU A 147 -0.34 -3.82 14.91
N LYS A 148 0.37 -4.48 15.85
CA LYS A 148 1.26 -3.82 16.82
C LYS A 148 2.41 -3.06 16.15
N LYS A 149 2.80 -3.48 14.94
CA LYS A 149 3.86 -2.88 14.13
C LYS A 149 3.34 -2.63 12.72
N ASP A 150 3.96 -1.67 12.01
CA ASP A 150 3.63 -1.42 10.60
C ASP A 150 4.28 -2.50 9.75
N VAL A 151 3.45 -3.46 9.34
CA VAL A 151 3.82 -4.60 8.51
C VAL A 151 3.07 -4.52 7.19
N GLU A 152 3.74 -4.91 6.11
CA GLU A 152 3.14 -5.00 4.79
C GLU A 152 2.04 -6.07 4.79
N ILE A 153 0.80 -5.69 4.42
CA ILE A 153 -0.34 -6.63 4.34
C ILE A 153 -0.89 -6.79 2.92
N THR A 154 -0.47 -5.93 2.01
CA THR A 154 -0.54 -6.12 0.56
C THR A 154 0.68 -5.44 -0.07
N ALA A 155 1.02 -5.81 -1.30
CA ALA A 155 2.26 -5.40 -1.95
C ALA A 155 2.57 -3.90 -1.78
N MET A 156 3.76 -3.61 -1.25
CA MET A 156 4.29 -2.25 -0.99
C MET A 156 3.39 -1.38 -0.10
N SER A 157 2.47 -1.97 0.67
CA SER A 157 1.47 -1.25 1.46
C SER A 157 1.32 -1.86 2.85
N LYS A 158 1.64 -1.06 3.87
CA LYS A 158 1.56 -1.46 5.28
C LYS A 158 0.16 -1.30 5.83
N SER A 159 -0.20 -2.10 6.82
CA SER A 159 -1.44 -1.91 7.58
C SER A 159 -1.45 -0.53 8.23
N TYR A 160 -2.56 0.20 8.12
CA TYR A 160 -2.69 1.50 8.79
C TYR A 160 -3.38 1.34 10.16
N SER A 161 -2.76 1.88 11.22
CA SER A 161 -3.30 1.77 12.58
C SER A 161 -3.62 3.13 13.20
N TYR A 162 -4.91 3.39 13.36
CA TYR A 162 -5.43 4.58 14.05
C TYR A 162 -5.16 4.58 15.57
N LEU A 163 -4.71 3.46 16.14
CA LEU A 163 -4.24 3.38 17.52
C LEU A 163 -2.85 4.00 17.71
N ARG A 164 -2.03 4.07 16.65
CA ARG A 164 -0.63 4.51 16.71
C ARG A 164 -0.38 5.80 15.91
N ALA A 165 -1.03 5.94 14.76
CA ALA A 165 -0.80 7.02 13.79
C ALA A 165 -1.92 8.08 13.82
N GLU A 166 -2.42 8.44 15.01
CA GLU A 166 -3.55 9.37 15.18
C GLU A 166 -3.34 10.70 14.41
N ARG A 167 -2.13 11.26 14.44
CA ARG A 167 -1.83 12.58 13.84
C ARG A 167 -2.06 12.65 12.35
N ASP A 168 -1.93 11.51 11.67
CA ASP A 168 -2.00 11.42 10.21
C ASP A 168 -3.32 10.79 9.77
N ALA A 169 -4.29 10.67 10.69
CA ALA A 169 -5.56 9.97 10.51
C ALA A 169 -6.31 10.40 9.24
N ARG A 170 -6.14 11.68 8.86
CA ARG A 170 -6.69 12.25 7.65
C ARG A 170 -5.62 12.84 6.72
N GLU A 171 -4.35 12.90 7.14
CA GLU A 171 -3.26 13.42 6.31
C GLU A 171 -2.87 12.41 5.23
N VAL A 172 -2.91 12.83 3.97
CA VAL A 172 -2.33 12.07 2.87
C VAL A 172 -1.12 12.85 2.38
N LEU A 173 0.06 12.25 2.55
CA LEU A 173 1.37 12.84 2.27
C LEU A 173 1.56 13.08 0.76
N TRP A 174 1.03 14.19 0.27
CA TRP A 174 1.55 14.88 -0.91
C TRP A 174 1.29 16.38 -0.76
N GLU A 175 2.26 17.21 -1.16
CA GLU A 175 2.54 18.61 -0.77
C GLU A 175 1.39 19.64 -0.94
N GLY A 176 0.29 19.40 -0.23
CA GLY A 176 -0.92 20.21 -0.26
C GLY A 176 -2.05 19.59 0.56
N ASN A 177 -1.78 19.17 1.80
CA ASN A 177 -2.78 18.78 2.83
C ASN A 177 -4.08 18.17 2.26
N ASN A 178 -3.96 17.10 1.46
CA ASN A 178 -5.14 16.46 0.91
C ASN A 178 -5.71 15.52 1.96
N ASP A 179 -6.68 16.08 2.65
CA ASP A 179 -7.38 15.54 3.81
C ASP A 179 -8.36 14.46 3.35
N LEU A 180 -8.24 13.23 3.86
CA LEU A 180 -9.30 12.22 3.69
C LEU A 180 -10.64 12.82 4.16
N ALA A 181 -11.72 12.46 3.46
CA ALA A 181 -13.04 12.87 3.91
C ALA A 181 -13.27 12.42 5.36
N PRO A 182 -13.99 13.21 6.18
CA PRO A 182 -14.31 12.85 7.57
C PRO A 182 -14.88 11.43 7.76
N TRP A 183 -15.60 10.92 6.75
CA TRP A 183 -16.22 9.61 6.71
C TRP A 183 -15.40 8.54 5.97
N ALA A 184 -14.14 8.81 5.64
CA ALA A 184 -13.27 7.85 4.96
C ALA A 184 -12.26 7.23 5.92
N VAL A 185 -12.08 5.91 5.84
CA VAL A 185 -11.16 5.15 6.68
C VAL A 185 -10.05 4.54 5.83
N ARG A 186 -8.80 4.80 6.20
CA ARG A 186 -7.62 4.19 5.58
C ARG A 186 -7.40 2.79 6.17
N LEU A 187 -7.29 1.79 5.31
CA LEU A 187 -7.00 0.40 5.70
C LEU A 187 -5.51 0.06 5.54
N THR A 188 -4.86 0.62 4.51
CA THR A 188 -3.42 0.47 4.25
C THR A 188 -2.78 1.81 3.94
N GLN A 189 -1.46 1.90 4.11
CA GLN A 189 -0.67 3.05 3.72
C GLN A 189 0.60 2.61 2.98
N VAL A 190 0.89 3.28 1.87
CA VAL A 190 2.17 3.17 1.18
C VAL A 190 3.21 4.01 1.92
N GLN A 191 4.41 3.46 2.12
CA GLN A 191 5.53 4.28 2.60
C GLN A 191 6.12 5.08 1.43
N PRO A 192 6.23 6.43 1.56
CA PRO A 192 6.79 7.27 0.51
C PRO A 192 8.28 6.99 0.38
N THR A 193 8.64 6.19 -0.62
CA THR A 193 10.00 6.12 -1.16
C THR A 193 9.90 6.17 -2.68
N ALA A 194 10.89 6.76 -3.34
CA ALA A 194 10.89 7.08 -4.76
C ALA A 194 10.67 5.91 -5.74
N ALA A 195 10.62 4.67 -5.26
CA ALA A 195 10.41 3.47 -6.06
C ALA A 195 9.16 2.65 -5.65
N ASN A 196 8.41 3.10 -4.63
CA ASN A 196 7.25 2.37 -4.15
C ASN A 196 6.01 2.69 -4.98
N HIS A 197 5.33 1.64 -5.41
CA HIS A 197 4.10 1.72 -6.20
C HIS A 197 2.96 0.96 -5.51
N GLY A 198 2.93 1.02 -4.18
CA GLY A 198 1.87 0.41 -3.38
C GLY A 198 0.52 1.09 -3.57
N ARG A 199 -0.48 0.58 -2.87
CA ARG A 199 -1.86 1.10 -2.89
C ARG A 199 -2.31 1.41 -1.46
N THR A 200 -2.66 2.67 -1.24
CA THR A 200 -3.42 3.11 -0.07
C THR A 200 -4.88 2.72 -0.31
N ILE A 201 -5.38 1.78 0.48
CA ILE A 201 -6.76 1.28 0.41
C ILE A 201 -7.61 2.15 1.33
N ILE A 202 -8.65 2.77 0.77
CA ILE A 202 -9.54 3.69 1.47
C ILE A 202 -10.96 3.15 1.39
N TYR A 203 -11.62 3.03 2.53
CA TYR A 203 -13.03 2.68 2.63
C TYR A 203 -13.87 3.94 2.85
N ASP A 204 -14.87 4.14 2.02
CA ASP A 204 -15.84 5.23 2.13
C ASP A 204 -17.10 4.72 2.85
N LEU A 205 -17.39 5.28 4.03
CA LEU A 205 -18.48 4.81 4.87
C LEU A 205 -19.87 5.10 4.29
N HIS A 206 -20.04 6.15 3.48
CA HIS A 206 -21.36 6.52 2.97
C HIS A 206 -21.77 5.66 1.78
N THR A 207 -20.82 5.36 0.90
CA THR A 207 -21.04 4.53 -0.30
C THR A 207 -20.77 3.05 -0.05
N LYS A 208 -20.12 2.71 1.07
CA LYS A 208 -19.66 1.35 1.40
C LYS A 208 -18.73 0.76 0.32
N THR A 209 -17.97 1.62 -0.35
CA THR A 209 -17.03 1.26 -1.42
C THR A 209 -15.59 1.42 -0.97
N ILE A 210 -14.68 0.78 -1.70
CA ILE A 210 -13.24 0.87 -1.54
C ILE A 210 -12.62 1.52 -2.77
N THR A 211 -11.74 2.48 -2.51
CA THR A 211 -10.84 3.08 -3.50
C THR A 211 -9.42 2.59 -3.25
N GLN A 212 -8.72 2.21 -4.32
CA GLN A 212 -7.29 1.90 -4.27
C GLN A 212 -6.52 3.08 -4.83
N TRP A 213 -5.88 3.86 -3.95
CA TRP A 213 -5.10 5.02 -4.33
C TRP A 213 -3.62 4.65 -4.46
N ALA A 214 -3.10 4.67 -5.69
CA ALA A 214 -1.68 4.53 -5.91
C ALA A 214 -0.94 5.72 -5.28
N SER A 215 0.00 5.43 -4.38
CA SER A 215 0.93 6.44 -3.90
C SER A 215 2.19 6.32 -4.74
N ASN A 216 2.46 7.36 -5.49
CA ASN A 216 3.68 7.56 -6.25
C ASN A 216 4.02 9.04 -6.10
N GLU A 217 5.31 9.34 -5.95
CA GLU A 217 5.81 10.71 -5.82
C GLU A 217 5.44 11.59 -7.03
N ASP A 218 4.90 10.97 -8.09
CA ASP A 218 4.60 11.57 -9.38
C ASP A 218 3.13 11.48 -9.86
N ALA A 219 2.15 10.81 -9.24
CA ALA A 219 0.80 10.73 -9.87
C ALA A 219 0.11 12.08 -9.94
N TYR A 220 -0.69 12.19 -11.00
CA TYR A 220 -1.60 13.28 -11.29
C TYR A 220 -2.94 13.21 -10.53
N THR A 221 -3.13 12.20 -9.67
CA THR A 221 -4.41 12.02 -8.95
C THR A 221 -4.40 12.97 -7.76
N ASN A 222 -4.94 14.17 -7.99
CA ASN A 222 -4.97 15.22 -6.98
C ASN A 222 -5.85 14.83 -5.77
N THR A 223 -6.74 13.85 -5.92
CA THR A 223 -7.57 13.27 -4.85
C THR A 223 -7.94 11.82 -5.18
N TYR A 224 -8.19 11.00 -4.13
CA TYR A 224 -8.72 9.64 -4.30
C TYR A 224 -10.18 9.64 -4.79
N LEU A 225 -10.89 10.77 -4.72
CA LEU A 225 -12.30 10.86 -5.14
C LEU A 225 -12.51 10.61 -6.64
N ASP A 226 -11.53 10.92 -7.47
CA ASP A 226 -11.63 10.76 -8.93
C ASP A 226 -11.28 9.34 -9.39
N LEU A 227 -10.89 8.47 -8.45
CA LEU A 227 -10.50 7.11 -8.75
C LEU A 227 -11.71 6.18 -8.79
N PRO A 228 -11.68 5.13 -9.63
CA PRO A 228 -12.70 4.10 -9.63
C PRO A 228 -12.87 3.49 -8.23
N THR A 229 -14.12 3.32 -7.83
CA THR A 229 -14.48 2.64 -6.58
C THR A 229 -15.11 1.29 -6.87
N VAL A 230 -15.01 0.38 -5.90
CA VAL A 230 -15.59 -0.96 -5.97
C VAL A 230 -16.29 -1.29 -4.65
N PRO A 231 -17.38 -2.07 -4.61
CA PRO A 231 -18.00 -2.49 -3.37
C PRO A 231 -16.99 -3.15 -2.42
N ALA A 232 -17.02 -2.82 -1.13
CA ALA A 232 -16.02 -3.30 -0.17
C ALA A 232 -15.93 -4.84 -0.15
N LYS A 233 -17.07 -5.52 -0.14
CA LYS A 233 -17.16 -6.98 -0.25
C LYS A 233 -16.38 -7.55 -1.43
N GLN A 234 -16.52 -6.93 -2.61
CA GLN A 234 -15.89 -7.40 -3.83
C GLN A 234 -14.37 -7.26 -3.76
N MET A 235 -13.87 -6.09 -3.31
CA MET A 235 -12.44 -5.85 -3.21
C MET A 235 -11.77 -6.75 -2.17
N LEU A 236 -12.37 -6.88 -0.98
CA LEU A 236 -11.82 -7.70 0.11
C LEU A 236 -11.85 -9.19 -0.23
N ALA A 237 -12.91 -9.67 -0.91
CA ALA A 237 -12.93 -11.04 -1.42
C ALA A 237 -11.87 -11.29 -2.50
N GLN A 238 -11.61 -10.30 -3.37
CA GLN A 238 -10.52 -10.40 -4.35
C GLN A 238 -9.15 -10.43 -3.68
N TRP A 239 -8.94 -9.64 -2.62
CA TRP A 239 -7.70 -9.65 -1.85
C TRP A 239 -7.49 -11.00 -1.15
N GLU A 240 -8.51 -11.55 -0.50
CA GLU A 240 -8.47 -12.91 0.07
C GLU A 240 -8.12 -13.94 -1.02
N ALA A 241 -8.79 -13.86 -2.18
CA ALA A 241 -8.53 -14.75 -3.31
C ALA A 241 -7.09 -14.64 -3.83
N ASN A 242 -6.50 -13.43 -3.86
CA ASN A 242 -5.12 -13.23 -4.26
C ASN A 242 -4.12 -13.93 -3.34
N LEU A 243 -4.34 -13.87 -2.03
CA LEU A 243 -3.51 -14.56 -1.03
C LEU A 243 -3.66 -16.09 -1.14
N ARG A 244 -4.89 -16.59 -1.30
CA ARG A 244 -5.14 -18.02 -1.50
C ARG A 244 -4.53 -18.55 -2.80
N ALA A 245 -4.60 -17.76 -3.87
CA ALA A 245 -4.05 -18.09 -5.18
C ALA A 245 -2.55 -17.79 -5.31
N LEU A 246 -1.89 -17.30 -4.24
CA LEU A 246 -0.47 -16.97 -4.22
C LEU A 246 -0.07 -15.92 -5.29
N THR A 247 -1.02 -15.10 -5.75
CA THR A 247 -0.70 -13.95 -6.59
C THR A 247 -0.07 -12.83 -5.75
N GLU A 248 -0.50 -12.72 -4.49
CA GLU A 248 0.19 -12.00 -3.41
C GLU A 248 0.82 -13.02 -2.45
N LEU A 249 2.14 -12.95 -2.27
CA LEU A 249 2.96 -13.89 -1.50
C LEU A 249 3.55 -13.20 -0.27
N PRO A 250 2.97 -13.40 0.92
CA PRO A 250 3.57 -12.95 2.16
C PRO A 250 4.87 -13.68 2.46
N TRP A 251 5.92 -12.92 2.81
CA TRP A 251 7.24 -13.47 3.03
C TRP A 251 7.97 -12.74 4.16
N CYS A 252 8.51 -13.53 5.09
CA CYS A 252 9.31 -13.06 6.22
C CYS A 252 10.71 -13.65 6.10
N GLU A 253 11.72 -12.78 6.12
CA GLU A 253 13.14 -13.17 6.14
C GLU A 253 13.73 -12.82 7.51
N PRO A 254 14.70 -13.59 8.02
CA PRO A 254 15.47 -13.21 9.20
C PRO A 254 16.09 -11.83 9.02
N ASP A 255 15.95 -10.97 10.04
CA ASP A 255 16.54 -9.63 10.10
C ASP A 255 16.11 -8.65 8.99
N ARG A 256 15.07 -8.96 8.20
CA ARG A 256 14.45 -8.02 7.25
C ARG A 256 13.00 -7.72 7.61
N GLU A 257 12.49 -6.58 7.13
CA GLU A 257 11.08 -6.26 7.27
C GLU A 257 10.22 -7.27 6.48
N PRO A 258 9.13 -7.80 7.07
CA PRO A 258 8.19 -8.63 6.34
C PRO A 258 7.63 -7.89 5.12
N SER A 259 7.46 -8.61 4.01
CA SER A 259 7.01 -8.04 2.73
C SER A 259 6.03 -8.96 2.02
N ILE A 260 5.25 -8.42 1.09
CA ILE A 260 4.37 -9.19 0.21
C ILE A 260 4.86 -9.06 -1.23
N LYS A 261 5.30 -10.17 -1.79
CA LYS A 261 5.69 -10.24 -3.21
C LYS A 261 4.43 -10.44 -4.05
N SER A 262 4.09 -9.50 -4.90
CA SER A 262 2.97 -9.66 -5.84
C SER A 262 3.44 -9.84 -7.28
N VAL A 263 2.68 -10.57 -8.09
CA VAL A 263 2.78 -10.40 -9.54
C VAL A 263 2.35 -8.97 -9.80
N ALA A 264 3.12 -8.19 -10.57
CA ALA A 264 2.68 -6.85 -10.93
C ALA A 264 1.22 -6.92 -11.41
N PRO A 265 0.27 -6.23 -10.76
CA PRO A 265 -1.14 -6.44 -11.01
C PRO A 265 -1.45 -6.17 -12.48
N ALA A 266 -2.34 -6.97 -13.07
CA ALA A 266 -2.94 -6.62 -14.36
C ALA A 266 -3.55 -5.21 -14.23
N PRO A 267 -3.30 -4.31 -15.20
CA PRO A 267 -3.73 -2.93 -15.09
C PRO A 267 -5.26 -2.89 -14.94
N PRO A 268 -5.83 -2.04 -14.06
CA PRO A 268 -7.24 -1.74 -14.14
C PRO A 268 -7.51 -1.18 -15.54
N HIS A 269 -8.55 -1.68 -16.21
CA HIS A 269 -8.93 -1.19 -17.52
C HIS A 269 -9.28 0.31 -17.42
N GLY A 270 -8.43 1.13 -18.05
CA GLY A 270 -8.56 2.59 -18.12
C GLY A 270 -7.64 3.33 -17.11
N PHE A 271 -6.89 4.36 -17.46
CA PHE A 271 -6.68 4.98 -18.78
C PHE A 271 -5.43 5.90 -18.82
N ILE A 272 -4.79 6.30 -17.71
CA ILE A 272 -3.74 7.35 -17.77
C ILE A 272 -2.50 7.04 -16.91
N ASP A 273 -2.61 6.23 -15.85
CA ASP A 273 -1.47 5.95 -14.95
C ASP A 273 -0.40 4.98 -15.49
N TYR A 274 -0.69 4.31 -16.60
CA TYR A 274 0.19 3.27 -17.14
C TYR A 274 1.38 3.82 -17.93
N VAL A 275 1.11 4.79 -18.81
CA VAL A 275 2.16 5.59 -19.47
C VAL A 275 2.84 6.50 -18.45
N ALA A 276 2.10 6.85 -17.40
CA ALA A 276 2.62 7.73 -16.38
C ALA A 276 3.69 7.03 -15.52
N ASN A 277 3.37 5.88 -14.94
CA ASN A 277 4.18 5.29 -13.87
C ASN A 277 5.26 4.31 -14.33
N GLY A 278 5.63 4.32 -15.61
CA GLY A 278 6.75 3.52 -16.12
C GLY A 278 6.56 2.00 -16.03
N TYR A 279 5.35 1.53 -15.74
CA TYR A 279 5.03 0.11 -15.79
C TYR A 279 4.99 -0.33 -17.25
N ALA A 280 6.03 -1.04 -17.68
CA ALA A 280 6.08 -1.68 -18.99
C ALA A 280 4.91 -2.65 -19.14
N ASN A 281 4.33 -2.71 -20.37
CA ASN A 281 3.35 -3.73 -20.83
C ASN A 281 3.60 -5.06 -20.09
N PRO A 282 2.63 -5.77 -19.47
CA PRO A 282 2.94 -7.02 -18.77
C PRO A 282 3.74 -8.00 -19.65
N GLU A 283 3.48 -8.00 -20.97
CA GLU A 283 4.27 -8.73 -21.96
C GLU A 283 5.71 -8.20 -22.10
N HIS A 284 5.92 -6.88 -22.09
CA HIS A 284 7.27 -6.27 -22.03
C HIS A 284 7.96 -6.47 -20.68
N SER A 285 7.23 -6.53 -19.56
CA SER A 285 7.79 -6.79 -18.23
C SER A 285 8.30 -8.23 -18.14
N ILE A 286 7.58 -9.20 -18.71
CA ILE A 286 8.04 -10.59 -18.85
C ILE A 286 9.30 -10.64 -19.72
N VAL A 287 9.34 -9.96 -20.87
CA VAL A 287 10.51 -9.92 -21.76
C VAL A 287 11.73 -9.23 -21.10
N LEU A 288 11.52 -8.14 -20.34
CA LEU A 288 12.59 -7.47 -19.58
C LEU A 288 13.07 -8.32 -18.40
N SER A 289 12.18 -9.12 -17.80
CA SER A 289 12.51 -9.95 -16.65
C SER A 289 13.40 -11.16 -16.99
N THR A 290 13.48 -11.54 -18.27
CA THR A 290 14.33 -12.65 -18.76
C THR A 290 15.61 -12.18 -19.46
N THR A 291 15.78 -10.90 -19.73
CA THR A 291 16.94 -10.34 -20.46
C THR A 291 18.06 -9.84 -19.55
N ASN A 292 17.81 -9.72 -18.24
CA ASN A 292 18.81 -9.40 -17.23
C ASN A 292 18.81 -10.48 -16.13
N GLN A 293 20.00 -11.00 -15.79
CA GLN A 293 20.15 -12.04 -14.76
C GLN A 293 19.59 -11.62 -13.40
N TYR A 294 19.69 -10.34 -13.02
CA TYR A 294 19.12 -9.85 -11.75
C TYR A 294 17.59 -10.03 -11.69
N SER A 295 16.90 -9.77 -12.80
CA SER A 295 15.45 -9.93 -12.87
C SER A 295 15.05 -11.42 -12.84
N VAL A 296 15.85 -12.28 -13.48
CA VAL A 296 15.67 -13.73 -13.45
C VAL A 296 15.85 -14.28 -12.02
N ASP A 297 16.86 -13.80 -11.29
CA ASP A 297 17.04 -14.14 -9.88
C ASP A 297 15.80 -13.77 -9.07
N GLY A 298 15.24 -12.56 -9.27
CA GLY A 298 13.99 -12.14 -8.62
C GLY A 298 12.78 -13.03 -8.95
N LEU A 299 12.67 -13.49 -10.21
CA LEU A 299 11.63 -14.44 -10.61
C LEU A 299 11.82 -15.80 -9.93
N ASN A 300 13.04 -16.35 -9.94
CA ASN A 300 13.34 -17.63 -9.30
C ASN A 300 13.14 -17.58 -7.78
N HIS A 301 13.47 -16.46 -7.15
CA HIS A 301 13.15 -16.20 -5.75
C HIS A 301 11.64 -16.28 -5.50
N ARG A 302 10.83 -15.57 -6.30
CA ARG A 302 9.37 -15.62 -6.19
C ARG A 302 8.82 -17.04 -6.38
N LYS A 303 9.26 -17.74 -7.42
CA LYS A 303 8.84 -19.11 -7.73
C LYS A 303 9.19 -20.09 -6.61
N THR A 304 10.35 -19.89 -5.97
CA THR A 304 10.74 -20.68 -4.80
C THR A 304 9.75 -20.50 -3.65
N ILE A 305 9.40 -19.25 -3.32
CA ILE A 305 8.42 -18.96 -2.26
C ILE A 305 7.07 -19.62 -2.57
N GLU A 306 6.56 -19.42 -3.79
CA GLU A 306 5.31 -20.01 -4.24
C GLU A 306 5.34 -21.54 -4.14
N LYS A 307 6.42 -22.16 -4.62
CA LYS A 307 6.65 -23.60 -4.51
C LYS A 307 6.64 -24.07 -3.05
N MET A 308 7.27 -23.34 -2.13
CA MET A 308 7.27 -23.71 -0.71
C MET A 308 5.84 -23.74 -0.16
N PHE A 309 5.02 -22.71 -0.41
CA PHE A 309 3.62 -22.73 0.02
C PHE A 309 2.88 -23.98 -0.51
N ILE A 310 3.06 -24.30 -1.79
CA ILE A 310 2.42 -25.45 -2.44
C ILE A 310 2.91 -26.78 -1.85
N ASP A 311 4.23 -26.97 -1.70
CA ASP A 311 4.84 -28.20 -1.18
C ASP A 311 4.40 -28.48 0.27
N TYR A 312 4.14 -27.42 1.04
CA TYR A 312 3.63 -27.51 2.40
C TYR A 312 2.09 -27.52 2.49
N GLY A 313 1.37 -27.60 1.37
CA GLY A 313 -0.07 -27.93 1.34
C GLY A 313 -1.02 -26.73 1.26
N TRP A 314 -0.53 -25.53 1.00
CA TRP A 314 -1.37 -24.35 0.81
C TRP A 314 -2.29 -24.50 -0.42
N PRO A 315 -3.57 -24.06 -0.38
CA PRO A 315 -4.28 -23.44 0.75
C PRO A 315 -5.10 -24.41 1.62
N ASN A 316 -4.99 -25.73 1.42
CA ASN A 316 -5.93 -26.69 2.01
C ASN A 316 -5.36 -27.39 3.26
N GLU A 317 -4.32 -28.21 3.08
CA GLU A 317 -3.69 -29.01 4.13
C GLU A 317 -2.37 -28.36 4.55
N PHE A 318 -2.40 -27.05 4.82
CA PHE A 318 -1.20 -26.27 5.04
C PHE A 318 -0.52 -26.62 6.37
N ARG A 319 0.71 -27.11 6.28
CA ARG A 319 1.56 -27.50 7.40
C ARG A 319 2.39 -26.29 7.85
N ALA A 320 1.73 -25.34 8.52
CA ALA A 320 2.28 -24.04 8.86
C ALA A 320 3.63 -24.11 9.61
N ASP A 321 3.76 -24.99 10.60
CA ASP A 321 5.00 -25.14 11.38
C ASP A 321 6.17 -25.67 10.52
N GLU A 322 5.91 -26.68 9.69
CA GLU A 322 6.91 -27.24 8.77
C GLU A 322 7.32 -26.19 7.72
N PHE A 323 6.36 -25.44 7.19
CA PHE A 323 6.62 -24.34 6.26
C PHE A 323 7.49 -23.25 6.92
N ALA A 324 7.15 -22.82 8.14
CA ALA A 324 7.88 -21.79 8.85
C ALA A 324 9.34 -22.21 9.12
N GLN A 325 9.56 -23.48 9.49
CA GLN A 325 10.90 -24.03 9.63
C GLN A 325 11.65 -24.01 8.29
N ALA A 326 11.06 -24.54 7.23
CA ALA A 326 11.68 -24.59 5.91
C ALA A 326 12.00 -23.19 5.36
N ARG A 327 11.10 -22.23 5.55
CA ARG A 327 11.31 -20.82 5.19
C ARG A 327 12.54 -20.27 5.89
N ASN A 328 12.67 -20.48 7.19
CA ASN A 328 13.81 -19.98 7.95
C ASN A 328 15.13 -20.62 7.50
N GLU A 329 15.17 -21.93 7.29
CA GLU A 329 16.36 -22.63 6.79
C GLU A 329 16.78 -22.15 5.40
N TRP A 330 15.81 -21.97 4.51
CA TRP A 330 16.06 -21.46 3.16
C TRP A 330 16.54 -20.01 3.19
N ALA A 331 15.87 -19.14 3.96
CA ALA A 331 16.21 -17.72 4.04
C ALA A 331 17.60 -17.49 4.67
N LEU A 332 18.01 -18.30 5.64
CA LEU A 332 19.38 -18.26 6.18
C LEU A 332 20.43 -18.62 5.11
N THR A 333 20.12 -19.59 4.24
CA THR A 333 21.00 -19.99 3.15
C THR A 333 21.08 -18.91 2.07
N GLU A 334 19.93 -18.38 1.66
CA GLU A 334 19.81 -17.27 0.71
C GLU A 334 20.60 -16.06 1.20
N HIS A 335 20.39 -15.65 2.45
CA HIS A 335 21.05 -14.48 3.04
C HIS A 335 22.58 -14.63 3.05
N ARG A 336 23.09 -15.83 3.39
CA ARG A 336 24.53 -16.11 3.33
C ARG A 336 25.08 -15.96 1.92
N LEU A 337 24.38 -16.48 0.92
CA LEU A 337 24.81 -16.42 -0.49
C LEU A 337 24.71 -14.99 -1.05
N ASP A 338 23.64 -14.25 -0.74
CA ASP A 338 23.48 -12.85 -1.11
C ASP A 338 24.57 -11.98 -0.47
N TYR A 339 24.87 -12.20 0.81
CA TYR A 339 25.96 -11.53 1.49
C TYR A 339 27.32 -11.79 0.83
N ASN A 340 27.62 -13.04 0.45
CA ASN A 340 28.85 -13.37 -0.28
C ASN A 340 28.90 -12.67 -1.64
N ARG A 341 27.79 -12.68 -2.38
CA ARG A 341 27.63 -11.99 -3.65
C ARG A 341 27.91 -10.49 -3.53
N GLN A 342 27.39 -9.84 -2.49
CA GLN A 342 27.55 -8.39 -2.29
C GLN A 342 28.93 -8.00 -1.75
N ARG A 343 29.49 -8.78 -0.82
CA ARG A 343 30.69 -8.37 -0.05
C ARG A 343 31.99 -8.95 -0.57
N VAL A 344 31.99 -10.21 -1.01
CA VAL A 344 33.17 -10.84 -1.65
C VAL A 344 33.22 -10.45 -3.12
N GLY A 345 32.05 -10.42 -3.77
CA GLY A 345 31.93 -10.11 -5.19
C GLY A 345 32.57 -11.18 -6.08
N GLY A 346 32.68 -10.87 -7.37
CA GLY A 346 33.26 -11.75 -8.37
C GLY A 346 32.26 -12.75 -8.97
N LEU A 347 32.53 -13.15 -10.22
CA LEU A 347 31.59 -13.93 -11.03
C LEU A 347 31.11 -15.22 -10.35
N ALA A 348 31.99 -15.92 -9.63
CA ALA A 348 31.65 -17.18 -8.97
C ALA A 348 30.55 -17.03 -7.91
N ALA A 349 30.61 -16.00 -7.06
CA ALA A 349 29.61 -15.77 -6.02
C ALA A 349 28.23 -15.40 -6.61
N TYR A 350 28.23 -14.65 -7.71
CA TYR A 350 27.02 -14.32 -8.45
C TYR A 350 26.39 -15.56 -9.11
N LEU A 351 27.20 -16.43 -9.72
CA LEU A 351 26.71 -17.67 -10.33
C LEU A 351 26.17 -18.65 -9.29
N GLU A 352 26.86 -18.81 -8.16
CA GLU A 352 26.43 -19.67 -7.06
C GLU A 352 25.06 -19.23 -6.51
N TYR A 353 24.87 -17.92 -6.30
CA TYR A 353 23.58 -17.37 -5.86
C TYR A 353 22.46 -17.62 -6.88
N SER A 354 22.68 -17.33 -8.17
CA SER A 354 21.67 -17.58 -9.22
C SER A 354 21.35 -19.06 -9.37
N GLU A 355 22.34 -19.95 -9.27
CA GLU A 355 22.14 -21.39 -9.37
C GLU A 355 21.33 -21.92 -8.18
N PHE A 356 21.62 -21.45 -6.97
CA PHE A 356 20.84 -21.76 -5.77
C PHE A 356 19.37 -21.37 -5.94
N LEU A 357 19.08 -20.15 -6.40
CA LEU A 357 17.69 -19.70 -6.62
C LEU A 357 16.99 -20.53 -7.70
N ARG A 358 17.67 -20.82 -8.81
CA ARG A 358 17.11 -21.64 -9.90
C ARG A 358 16.80 -23.06 -9.43
N HIS A 359 17.70 -23.69 -8.69
CA HIS A 359 17.48 -25.03 -8.14
C HIS A 359 16.35 -25.04 -7.10
N SER A 360 16.27 -24.02 -6.26
CA SER A 360 15.20 -23.89 -5.26
C SER A 360 13.81 -23.75 -5.92
N ALA A 361 13.73 -23.06 -7.07
CA ALA A 361 12.51 -22.93 -7.86
C ALA A 361 12.08 -24.25 -8.54
N GLY A 362 12.94 -25.29 -8.54
CA GLY A 362 12.63 -26.59 -9.10
C GLY A 362 12.41 -26.58 -10.62
N ALA A 363 11.40 -27.32 -11.08
CA ALA A 363 11.08 -27.47 -12.51
C ALA A 363 10.70 -26.13 -13.19
N ASP A 364 10.20 -25.17 -12.42
CA ASP A 364 9.80 -23.85 -12.92
C ASP A 364 10.96 -22.85 -12.92
N GLY A 365 12.16 -23.24 -12.49
CA GLY A 365 13.35 -22.40 -12.50
C GLY A 365 13.68 -21.87 -13.90
N VAL A 366 13.80 -20.56 -14.03
CA VAL A 366 14.14 -19.88 -15.29
C VAL A 366 15.65 -19.77 -15.42
N GLN A 367 16.19 -20.23 -16.55
CA GLN A 367 17.58 -20.00 -16.91
C GLN A 367 17.74 -18.57 -17.44
N GLY A 368 18.59 -17.78 -16.80
CA GLY A 368 18.88 -16.42 -17.24
C GLY A 368 20.07 -16.32 -18.20
N PRO A 369 20.36 -15.11 -18.69
CA PRO A 369 21.47 -14.85 -19.62
C PRO A 369 22.86 -15.06 -19.00
N GLY A 370 22.93 -15.28 -17.68
CA GLY A 370 24.16 -15.41 -16.91
C GLY A 370 24.79 -14.07 -16.57
N TYR A 371 25.73 -14.10 -15.62
CA TYR A 371 26.63 -12.99 -15.35
C TYR A 371 27.89 -13.13 -16.23
N GLN A 372 28.35 -12.03 -16.81
CA GLN A 372 29.58 -12.01 -17.62
C GLN A 372 30.67 -11.23 -16.86
N GLN A 373 31.92 -11.70 -16.94
CA GLN A 373 33.07 -10.89 -16.52
C GLN A 373 33.15 -9.67 -17.45
N ARG A 374 33.22 -8.47 -16.87
CA ARG A 374 33.54 -7.25 -17.61
C ARG A 374 35.04 -7.17 -17.89
#